data_AF-A0A442RMH9-F1
#
_entry.id   AF-A0A442RMH9-F1
#
_cell.length_a   1.000
_cell.length_b   1.000
_cell.length_c   1.000
_cell.angle_alpha   90.00
_cell.angle_beta   90.00
_cell.angle_gamma   90.00
#
_symmetry.space_group_name_H-M   'P 1'
#
loop_
_entity.id
_entity.type
_entity.pdbx_description
1 polymer ?
#
loop_
_entity_poly.entity_id
_entity_poly.type
_entity_poly.pdbx_seq_one_letter_code
_entity_poly.pdbx_strand_id
1 'polypeptide(L)'
;MSAYLLNVDRNAFAKVFAADRNAVGISGLPETPFETAEEAFKAAVAMRDTGDHPLVRVWVEGAGMVDFPQIEELLEYWTNNPE
;
A
#
# COMPACT_ATOMS: atom_id res chain seq x y z
N MET A 1 -20.25 7.24 6.75
CA MET A 1 -19.24 7.73 5.79
C MET A 1 -18.19 8.46 6.60
N SER A 2 -17.15 7.76 7.06
CA SER A 2 -16.11 8.34 7.93
C SER A 2 -15.10 9.14 7.13
N ALA A 3 -14.99 10.42 7.48
CA ALA A 3 -14.03 11.38 6.93
C ALA A 3 -12.64 11.21 7.55
N TYR A 4 -11.96 10.11 7.23
CA TYR A 4 -10.52 9.98 7.37
C TYR A 4 -9.94 9.56 6.03
N LEU A 5 -10.17 10.40 5.01
CA LEU A 5 -9.33 10.36 3.81
C LEU A 5 -7.93 10.72 4.30
N LEU A 6 -7.15 9.69 4.58
CA LEU A 6 -5.70 9.73 4.53
C LEU A 6 -5.37 10.59 3.32
N ASN A 7 -4.75 11.75 3.56
CA ASN A 7 -4.45 12.74 2.52
C ASN A 7 -3.28 12.22 1.68
N VAL A 8 -3.49 11.08 1.05
CA VAL A 8 -2.55 10.32 0.25
C VAL A 8 -2.70 10.84 -1.17
N ASP A 9 -1.65 11.50 -1.64
CA ASP A 9 -1.56 11.86 -3.05
C ASP A 9 -1.33 10.59 -3.87
N ARG A 10 -2.21 10.32 -4.85
CA ARG A 10 -2.12 9.17 -5.76
C ARG A 10 -0.79 9.10 -6.52
N ASN A 11 -0.16 10.26 -6.75
CA ASN A 11 1.10 10.40 -7.47
C ASN A 11 2.32 10.57 -6.55
N ALA A 12 2.14 10.48 -5.22
CA ALA A 12 3.28 10.52 -4.30
C ALA A 12 4.13 9.26 -4.43
N PHE A 13 5.43 9.40 -4.20
CA PHE A 13 6.33 8.27 -4.11
C PHE A 13 5.92 7.33 -2.98
N ALA A 14 6.00 6.03 -3.22
CA ALA A 14 5.58 5.03 -2.26
C ALA A 14 6.51 3.81 -2.24
N LYS A 15 6.48 3.08 -1.13
CA LYS A 15 7.27 1.85 -0.93
C LYS A 15 6.38 0.75 -0.39
N VAL A 16 6.41 -0.41 -1.03
CA VAL A 16 5.72 -1.61 -0.54
C VAL A 16 6.70 -2.44 0.28
N PHE A 17 6.26 -2.85 1.46
CA PHE A 17 6.97 -3.76 2.34
C PHE A 17 6.15 -5.04 2.42
N ALA A 18 6.67 -6.12 1.84
CA ALA A 18 6.05 -7.44 1.89
C ALA A 18 6.90 -8.38 2.74
N ALA A 19 6.28 -9.05 3.70
CA ALA A 19 6.89 -10.07 4.52
C ALA A 19 6.46 -11.44 4.03
N ASP A 20 7.43 -12.30 3.72
CA ASP A 20 7.16 -13.72 3.44
C ASP A 20 6.73 -14.44 4.71
N ARG A 21 6.06 -15.60 4.55
CA ARG A 21 5.65 -16.46 5.69
C ARG A 21 6.80 -16.86 6.63
N ASN A 22 8.04 -16.79 6.16
CA ASN A 22 9.23 -17.12 6.94
C ASN A 22 9.93 -15.89 7.55
N ALA A 23 9.43 -14.67 7.33
CA ALA A 23 10.05 -13.45 7.81
C ALA A 23 9.76 -13.25 9.31
N VAL A 24 10.82 -13.27 10.13
CA VAL A 24 10.76 -13.02 11.58
C VAL A 24 10.93 -11.52 11.84
N GLY A 25 9.95 -10.73 11.39
CA GLY A 25 9.88 -9.28 11.65
C GLY A 25 9.97 -8.38 10.43
N ILE A 26 9.85 -7.06 10.68
CA ILE A 26 9.79 -5.99 9.68
C ILE A 26 11.18 -5.48 9.26
N SER A 27 12.22 -5.73 10.07
CA SER A 27 13.59 -5.33 9.74
C SER A 27 14.18 -6.26 8.67
N GLY A 28 14.44 -5.70 7.49
CA GLY A 28 15.03 -6.43 6.36
C GLY A 28 14.02 -7.01 5.38
N LEU A 29 12.75 -6.61 5.45
CA LEU A 29 11.80 -6.93 4.39
C LEU A 29 12.24 -6.30 3.07
N PRO A 30 12.09 -7.00 1.94
CA PRO A 30 12.31 -6.40 0.63
C PRO A 30 11.37 -5.20 0.48
N GLU A 31 11.96 -4.00 0.38
CA GLU A 31 11.22 -2.80 0.01
C GLU A 31 11.22 -2.66 -1.51
N THR A 32 10.04 -2.54 -2.08
CA THR A 32 9.88 -2.25 -3.51
C THR A 32 9.46 -0.79 -3.65
N PRO A 33 10.32 0.09 -4.18
CA PRO A 33 9.95 1.48 -4.44
C PRO A 33 9.07 1.59 -5.68
N PHE A 34 8.12 2.53 -5.65
CA PHE A 34 7.21 2.87 -6.73
C PHE A 34 7.15 4.39 -6.90
N GLU A 35 7.02 4.84 -8.14
CA GLU A 35 6.94 6.27 -8.45
C GLU A 35 5.60 6.88 -8.00
N THR A 36 4.55 6.06 -7.91
CA THR A 36 3.21 6.50 -7.51
C THR A 36 2.62 5.62 -6.41
N ALA A 37 1.82 6.23 -5.52
CA ALA A 37 1.09 5.53 -4.48
C ALA A 37 0.05 4.58 -5.08
N GLU A 38 -0.56 4.95 -6.19
CA GLU A 38 -1.50 4.11 -6.93
C GLU A 38 -0.86 2.78 -7.39
N GLU A 39 0.34 2.82 -7.97
CA GLU A 39 1.06 1.62 -8.38
C GLU A 39 1.50 0.78 -7.17
N ALA A 40 1.99 1.43 -6.11
CA ALA A 40 2.36 0.73 -4.89
C ALA A 40 1.17 0.00 -4.26
N PHE A 41 -0.01 0.63 -4.25
CA PHE A 41 -1.24 0.04 -3.73
C PHE A 41 -1.69 -1.15 -4.58
N LYS A 42 -1.68 -1.02 -5.91
CA LYS A 42 -2.00 -2.15 -6.82
C LYS A 42 -1.03 -3.31 -6.63
N ALA A 43 0.27 -3.03 -6.52
CA ALA A 43 1.29 -4.04 -6.27
C ALA A 43 1.10 -4.72 -4.91
N ALA A 44 0.79 -3.96 -3.88
CA ALA A 44 0.50 -4.50 -2.55
C ALA A 44 -0.69 -5.46 -2.59
N VAL A 45 -1.81 -5.08 -3.22
CA VAL A 45 -2.98 -5.96 -3.39
C VAL A 45 -2.62 -7.23 -4.14
N ALA A 46 -1.92 -7.12 -5.26
CA ALA A 46 -1.46 -8.29 -6.00
C ALA A 46 -0.58 -9.22 -5.15
N MET A 47 0.34 -8.66 -4.35
CA MET A 47 1.20 -9.43 -3.42
C MET A 47 0.39 -10.12 -2.32
N ARG A 48 -0.61 -9.47 -1.75
CA ARG A 48 -1.49 -10.09 -0.74
C ARG A 48 -2.33 -11.22 -1.33
N ASP A 49 -2.85 -11.03 -2.54
CA ASP A 49 -3.70 -12.02 -3.23
C ASP A 49 -2.94 -13.29 -3.62
N THR A 50 -1.61 -13.22 -3.79
CA THR A 50 -0.78 -14.43 -3.96
C THR A 50 -0.85 -15.36 -2.74
N GLY A 51 -1.16 -14.82 -1.56
CA GLY A 51 -1.19 -15.56 -0.29
C GLY A 51 0.20 -15.90 0.29
N ASP A 52 1.29 -15.56 -0.41
CA ASP A 52 2.67 -15.84 0.02
C ASP A 52 3.20 -14.80 1.01
N HIS A 53 2.58 -13.62 1.04
CA HIS A 53 2.97 -12.52 1.92
C HIS A 53 1.89 -12.25 2.99
N PRO A 54 1.98 -12.85 4.20
CA PRO A 54 0.99 -12.65 5.28
C PRO A 54 0.94 -11.22 5.83
N LEU A 55 2.00 -10.42 5.63
CA LEU A 55 2.04 -9.02 6.03
C LEU A 55 2.53 -8.20 4.84
N VAL A 56 1.67 -7.34 4.32
CA VAL A 56 2.02 -6.35 3.32
C VAL A 56 1.61 -4.99 3.86
N ARG A 57 2.50 -4.00 3.76
CA ARG A 57 2.25 -2.61 4.17
C ARG A 57 2.81 -1.67 3.13
N VAL A 58 2.22 -0.49 3.00
CA VAL A 58 2.70 0.51 2.05
C VAL A 58 3.03 1.79 2.80
N TRP A 59 4.24 2.29 2.62
CA TRP A 59 4.60 3.65 3.04
C TRP A 59 4.38 4.58 1.86
N VAL A 60 3.76 5.72 2.10
CA VAL A 60 3.60 6.78 1.10
C VAL A 60 4.23 8.05 1.63
N GLU A 61 4.97 8.76 0.77
CA GLU A 61 5.56 10.04 1.10
C GLU A 61 4.48 11.06 1.50
N GLY A 62 4.70 11.76 2.62
CA GLY A 62 3.74 12.73 3.17
C GLY A 62 2.58 12.14 3.99
N ALA A 63 2.20 10.88 3.76
CA ALA A 63 1.08 10.22 4.44
C ALA A 63 1.52 9.18 5.50
N GLY A 64 2.70 8.58 5.35
CA GLY A 64 3.22 7.57 6.28
C GLY A 64 2.79 6.14 5.92
N MET A 65 2.70 5.27 6.92
CA MET A 65 2.32 3.86 6.71
C MET A 65 0.81 3.73 6.55
N VAL A 66 0.41 3.04 5.47
CA VAL A 66 -0.98 2.75 5.10
C VAL A 66 -1.19 1.23 5.16
N ASP A 67 -2.25 0.82 5.85
CA ASP A 67 -2.63 -0.59 6.01
C ASP A 67 -3.70 -1.00 4.98
N PHE A 68 -3.86 -2.30 4.77
CA PHE A 68 -4.72 -2.86 3.72
C PHE A 68 -6.17 -2.40 3.65
N PRO A 69 -6.91 -2.29 4.77
CA PRO A 69 -8.28 -1.80 4.70
C PRO A 69 -8.36 -0.41 4.06
N GLN A 70 -7.36 0.44 4.30
CA GLN A 70 -7.30 1.80 3.74
C GLN A 70 -6.82 1.80 2.29
N ILE A 71 -5.90 0.90 1.93
CA ILE A 71 -5.43 0.75 0.55
C ILE A 71 -6.58 0.38 -0.39
N GLU A 72 -7.42 -0.58 0.02
CA GLU A 72 -8.57 -1.03 -0.77
C GLU A 72 -9.61 0.10 -0.92
N GLU A 73 -9.92 0.81 0.16
CA GLU A 73 -10.83 1.97 0.12
C GLU A 73 -10.29 3.11 -0.76
N LEU A 74 -8.99 3.41 -0.72
CA LEU A 74 -8.36 4.45 -1.53
C LEU A 74 -8.34 4.09 -3.02
N LEU A 75 -8.02 2.84 -3.36
CA LEU A 75 -8.08 2.35 -4.74
C LEU A 75 -9.51 2.40 -5.30
N GLU A 76 -10.51 2.00 -4.50
CA GLU A 76 -11.92 2.10 -4.90
C GLU A 76 -12.33 3.57 -5.10
N TYR A 77 -11.92 4.45 -4.18
CA TYR A 77 -12.20 5.88 -4.29
C TYR A 77 -11.58 6.50 -5.55
N TRP A 78 -10.31 6.26 -5.84
CA TRP A 78 -9.63 6.77 -7.04
C TRP A 78 -10.22 6.18 -8.33
N THR A 79 -10.61 4.91 -8.30
CA THR A 79 -11.29 4.27 -9.45
C THR A 79 -12.63 4.94 -9.75
N ASN A 80 -13.39 5.32 -8.71
CA ASN A 80 -14.69 5.99 -8.85
C ASN A 80 -14.57 7.51 -9.09
N ASN A 81 -13.40 8.11 -8.81
CA ASN A 81 -13.13 9.54 -8.99
C ASN A 81 -11.83 9.74 -9.78
N PRO A 82 -11.83 9.40 -11.08
CA PRO A 82 -10.70 9.69 -11.95
C PRO A 82 -10.65 11.20 -12.22
N GLU A 83 -9.84 11.92 -11.45
CA GLU A 83 -9.45 13.30 -11.76
C GLU A 83 -8.67 13.40 -13.07
#